data_AF-A0A399I4U0-F1
#
_entry.id   AF-A0A399I4U0-F1
#
_cell.length_a   1.000
_cell.length_b   1.000
_cell.length_c   1.000
_cell.angle_alpha   90.00
_cell.angle_beta   90.00
_cell.angle_gamma   90.00
#
_symmetry.space_group_name_H-M   'P 1'
#
loop_
_entity.id
_entity.type
_entity.pdbx_description
1 polymer ?
#
loop_
_entity_poly.entity_id
_entity_poly.type
_entity_poly.pdbx_seq_one_letter_code
_entity_poly.pdbx_strand_id
1 'polypeptide(L)' 'MEIPLDSFVASSLKKRAGRGQLPCWPGLNGLTPEISFKFQKFAKHFAANEGISRIHLDMRLWMDTRENIIKIG' A
#
# COMPACT_ATOMS: atom_id res chain seq x y z
N MET A 1 13.99 -4.72 4.52
CA MET A 1 13.69 -3.47 3.80
C MET A 1 12.21 -3.18 3.83
N GLU A 2 11.85 -1.96 4.23
CA GLU A 2 10.51 -1.40 4.31
C GLU A 2 10.18 -0.64 3.02
N ILE A 3 8.89 -0.48 2.69
CA ILE A 3 8.44 0.36 1.58
C ILE A 3 8.14 1.78 2.07
N PRO A 4 8.28 2.83 1.24
CA PRO A 4 7.78 4.14 1.59
C PRO A 4 6.26 4.09 1.76
N LEU A 5 5.78 4.35 2.98
CA LEU A 5 4.34 4.45 3.27
C LEU A 5 3.89 5.90 3.11
N ASP A 6 3.47 6.26 1.91
CA ASP A 6 2.72 7.49 1.66
C ASP A 6 1.20 7.24 1.76
N SER A 7 0.42 8.32 1.90
CA SER A 7 -1.04 8.30 1.87
C SER A 7 -1.61 7.54 0.67
N PHE A 8 -0.95 7.64 -0.49
CA PHE A 8 -1.32 6.89 -1.69
C PHE A 8 -1.11 5.39 -1.53
N VAL A 9 0.08 4.97 -1.10
CA VAL A 9 0.43 3.56 -0.87
C VAL A 9 -0.51 2.97 0.19
N ALA A 10 -0.71 3.67 1.30
CA ALA A 10 -1.60 3.26 2.37
C ALA A 10 -3.04 3.09 1.88
N SER A 11 -3.57 4.04 1.10
CA SER A 11 -4.90 3.95 0.49
C SER A 11 -5.03 2.73 -0.42
N SER A 12 -4.04 2.52 -1.28
CA SER A 12 -4.01 1.40 -2.23
C SER A 12 -3.89 0.04 -1.54
N LEU A 13 -3.10 -0.06 -0.47
CA LEU A 13 -3.01 -1.25 0.37
C LEU A 13 -4.33 -1.51 1.11
N LYS A 14 -4.98 -0.48 1.66
CA LYS A 14 -6.30 -0.63 2.30
C LYS A 14 -7.37 -1.13 1.34
N LYS A 15 -7.41 -0.60 0.11
CA LYS A 15 -8.33 -1.08 -0.93
C LYS A 15 -8.13 -2.56 -1.23
N ARG A 16 -6.87 -3.00 -1.36
CA ARG A 16 -6.51 -4.40 -1.63
C ARG A 16 -6.72 -5.32 -0.43
N ALA A 17 -6.46 -4.84 0.78
CA ALA A 17 -6.67 -5.61 2.00
C ALA A 17 -8.16 -5.85 2.28
N GLY A 18 -9.03 -4.93 1.86
CA GLY A 18 -10.45 -4.96 2.19
C GLY A 18 -10.75 -4.37 3.57
N ARG A 19 -12.04 -4.35 3.92
CA ARG A 19 -12.54 -3.68 5.13
C ARG A 19 -12.08 -4.41 6.41
N GLY A 20 -11.55 -3.66 7.37
CA GLY A 20 -11.16 -4.17 8.69
C GLY A 20 -9.79 -4.86 8.77
N GLN A 21 -9.11 -5.09 7.65
CA GLN A 21 -7.82 -5.78 7.63
C GLN A 21 -6.62 -4.89 7.97
N LEU A 22 -6.73 -3.58 7.70
CA LEU A 22 -5.71 -2.58 8.01
C LEU A 22 -6.30 -1.45 8.85
N PRO A 23 -5.51 -0.85 9.76
CA PRO A 23 -5.95 0.28 10.56
C PRO A 23 -6.25 1.50 9.68
N CYS A 24 -6.93 2.49 10.26
CA CYS A 24 -7.07 3.79 9.61
C CYS A 24 -5.69 4.40 9.36
N TRP A 25 -5.55 5.05 8.20
CA TRP A 25 -4.31 5.73 7.85
C TRP A 25 -4.31 7.08 8.56
N PRO A 26 -3.37 7.34 9.49
CA PRO A 26 -3.33 8.58 10.26
C PRO A 26 -2.62 9.74 9.52
N GLY A 27 -2.07 9.49 8.32
CA GLY A 27 -1.12 10.40 7.67
C GLY A 27 0.30 10.21 8.17
N LEU A 28 1.27 10.81 7.48
CA LEU A 28 2.69 10.72 7.81
C LEU A 28 2.98 11.28 9.22
N ASN A 29 2.40 12.42 9.57
CA ASN A 29 2.61 13.08 10.86
C ASN A 29 2.06 12.29 12.06
N GLY A 30 1.05 11.44 11.84
CA GLY A 30 0.42 10.61 12.87
C GLY A 30 0.84 9.13 12.81
N LEU A 31 1.84 8.79 11.99
CA LEU A 31 2.22 7.41 11.75
C LEU A 31 3.00 6.85 12.94
N THR A 32 2.37 5.98 13.72
CA THR A 32 3.04 5.26 14.81
C THR A 32 3.78 4.02 14.29
N PRO A 33 4.82 3.54 14.99
CA PRO A 33 5.53 2.30 14.64
C PRO A 33 4.59 1.08 14.51
N GLU A 34 3.56 1.00 15.36
CA GLU A 34 2.57 -0.09 15.33
C GLU A 34 1.71 -0.06 14.07
N ILE A 35 1.25 1.13 13.67
CA ILE A 35 0.48 1.32 12.43
C ILE A 35 1.38 1.02 11.23
N SER A 36 2.59 1.60 11.21
CA SER A 36 3.58 1.34 10.17
C SER A 36 3.83 -0.16 10.01
N PHE A 37 4.07 -0.88 11.12
CA PHE A 37 4.31 -2.32 11.11
C PHE A 37 3.16 -3.11 10.47
N LYS A 38 1.89 -2.79 10.78
CA LYS A 38 0.72 -3.45 10.17
C LYS A 38 0.69 -3.26 8.66
N PHE A 39 0.92 -2.02 8.20
CA PHE A 39 0.99 -1.70 6.77
C PHE A 39 2.18 -2.40 6.08
N GLN A 40 3.38 -2.32 6.66
CA GLN A 40 4.59 -2.98 6.15
C GLN A 40 4.41 -4.50 6.08
N LYS A 41 3.78 -5.11 7.09
CA LYS A 41 3.50 -6.55 7.14
C LYS A 41 2.56 -6.96 6.00
N PHE A 42 1.46 -6.24 5.83
CA PHE A 42 0.53 -6.49 4.73
C PHE A 42 1.20 -6.29 3.37
N ALA A 43 1.96 -5.20 3.19
CA ALA A 43 2.73 -4.96 1.98
C ALA A 43 3.72 -6.08 1.66
N LYS A 44 4.37 -6.67 2.69
CA LYS A 44 5.22 -7.86 2.52
C LYS A 44 4.46 -9.02 1.90
N HIS A 45 3.31 -9.31 2.51
CA HIS A 45 2.51 -10.47 2.17
C HIS A 45 1.94 -10.32 0.77
N PHE A 46 1.43 -9.13 0.45
CA PHE A 46 0.94 -8.80 -0.87
C PHE A 46 2.04 -8.87 -1.93
N ALA A 47 3.21 -8.28 -1.68
CA ALA A 47 4.34 -8.34 -2.60
C ALA A 47 4.80 -9.79 -2.86
N ALA A 48 4.87 -10.62 -1.81
CA ALA A 48 5.20 -12.03 -1.93
C ALA A 48 4.16 -12.82 -2.76
N ASN A 49 2.87 -12.57 -2.54
CA ASN A 49 1.80 -13.22 -3.31
C ASN A 49 1.82 -12.85 -4.79
N GLU A 50 2.14 -11.59 -5.11
CA GLU A 50 2.22 -11.12 -6.50
C GLU A 50 3.54 -11.51 -7.18
N GLY A 51 4.50 -12.09 -6.46
CA GLY A 51 5.83 -12.42 -7.00
C GLY A 51 6.70 -11.19 -7.27
N ILE A 52 6.46 -10.09 -6.54
CA ILE A 52 7.08 -8.79 -6.80
C ILE A 52 7.95 -8.36 -5.62
N SER A 53 9.09 -7.75 -5.92
CA SER A 53 9.91 -7.12 -4.88
C SER A 53 9.15 -5.98 -4.23
N ARG A 54 9.26 -5.82 -2.90
CA ARG A 54 8.65 -4.72 -2.15
C ARG A 54 8.93 -3.33 -2.75
N ILE A 55 10.07 -3.10 -3.39
CA ILE A 55 10.39 -1.83 -4.07
C ILE A 55 9.55 -1.65 -5.33
N HIS A 56 9.38 -2.71 -6.11
CA HIS A 56 8.52 -2.71 -7.30
C HIS A 56 7.04 -2.61 -6.95
N LEU A 57 6.65 -2.91 -5.69
CA LEU A 57 5.28 -2.73 -5.24
C LEU A 57 4.86 -1.24 -5.30
N ASP A 58 5.70 -0.32 -4.85
CA ASP A 58 5.39 1.12 -4.89
C ASP A 58 5.11 1.61 -6.32
N MET A 59 6.04 1.29 -7.23
CA MET A 59 5.91 1.58 -8.65
C MET A 59 4.64 0.97 -9.27
N ARG A 60 4.31 -0.28 -8.90
CA ARG A 60 3.12 -0.96 -9.40
C ARG A 60 1.82 -0.34 -8.89
N LEU A 61 1.76 0.04 -7.60
CA LEU A 61 0.60 0.74 -7.04
C LEU A 61 0.38 2.07 -7.78
N TRP A 62 1.46 2.74 -8.15
CA TRP A 62 1.41 3.99 -8.92
C TRP A 62 0.91 3.77 -10.35
N MET A 63 1.39 2.74 -11.04
CA MET A 63 0.95 2.37 -12.39
C MET A 63 -0.52 1.96 -12.44
N ASP A 64 -0.99 1.17 -11.48
CA ASP A 64 -2.38 0.70 -11.38
C ASP A 64 -3.39 1.87 -11.30
N THR A 65 -2.99 2.97 -10.65
CA THR A 65 -3.80 4.19 -10.63
C THR A 65 -3.83 4.89 -11.99
N ARG A 66 -2.72 4.92 -12.73
CA ARG A 66 -2.69 5.51 -14.07
C ARG A 66 -3.54 4.71 -15.05
N GLU A 67 -3.51 3.39 -14.97
CA GLU A 67 -4.38 2.55 -15.80
C GLU A 67 -5.87 2.70 -15.43
N ASN A 68 -6.18 2.88 -14.14
CA ASN A 68 -7.56 3.18 -13.73
C ASN A 68 -8.05 4.52 -14.29
N ILE A 69 -7.20 5.55 -14.36
CA ILE A 69 -7.56 6.86 -14.94
C ILE A 69 -7.85 6.75 -16.44
N ILE A 70 -7.16 5.87 -17.18
CA ILE A 70 -7.35 5.72 -18.63
C ILE A 70 -8.61 4.91 -18.97
N LYS A 71 -9.09 4.02 -18.07
CA LYS A 71 -10.31 3.21 -18.30
C LYS A 71 -11.63 3.96 -18.07
N ILE A 72 -11.58 5.19 -17.57
CA ILE A 72 -12.73 6.11 -17.39
C ILE A 72 -12.66 7.32 -18.33
N GLY A 73 -11.83 7.24 -19.38
CA GLY A 73 -11.75 8.21 -20.47
C GLY A 73 -12.41 7.71 -21.73
#